data_AF-A9FZA3-F1
#
_entry.id   AF-A9FZA3-F1
#
_cell.length_a   1.000
_cell.length_b   1.000
_cell.length_c   1.000
_cell.angle_alpha   90.00
_cell.angle_beta   90.00
_cell.angle_gamma   90.00
#
_symmetry.space_group_name_H-M   'P 1'
#
loop_
_entity.id
_entity.type
_entity.pdbx_description
1 polymer ?
#
loop_
_entity_poly.entity_id
_entity_poly.type
_entity_poly.pdbx_seq_one_letter_code
_entity_poly.pdbx_strand_id
1 'polypeptide(L)'
;MEPILLAKCSPCHTRTDPAPASGFAITYESSQLASSSTQCAVEAGELPRTQGACTIIRIHDLDSATRMPRTRGCTGDPVEDADNARCLTAEEQKTLEDWILDGQLD
;
A
#
# COMPACT_ATOMS: atom_id res chain seq x y z
N MET A 1 -4.14 -1.05 -12.44
CA MET A 1 -3.89 -0.69 -11.02
C MET A 1 -4.98 0.20 -10.43
N GLU A 2 -5.29 1.34 -11.05
CA GLU A 2 -6.28 2.30 -10.53
C GLU A 2 -7.60 1.66 -10.03
N PRO A 3 -8.19 0.64 -10.69
CA PRO A 3 -9.40 -0.02 -10.16
C PRO A 3 -9.21 -0.72 -8.80
N ILE A 4 -8.07 -1.38 -8.57
CA ILE A 4 -7.76 -2.10 -7.31
C ILE A 4 -7.62 -1.08 -6.19
N LEU A 5 -6.81 -0.04 -6.43
CA LEU A 5 -6.61 1.04 -5.47
C LEU A 5 -7.96 1.68 -5.11
N LEU A 6 -8.75 2.06 -6.10
CA LEU A 6 -10.06 2.69 -5.87
C LEU A 6 -11.00 1.78 -5.08
N ALA A 7 -11.04 0.48 -5.39
CA ALA A 7 -11.94 -0.43 -4.69
C ALA A 7 -11.52 -0.73 -3.24
N LYS A 8 -10.22 -0.93 -2.99
CA LYS A 8 -9.73 -1.52 -1.73
C LYS A 8 -9.19 -0.49 -0.75
N CYS A 9 -8.65 0.61 -1.24
CA CYS A 9 -7.88 1.56 -0.42
C CYS A 9 -8.55 2.93 -0.32
N SER A 10 -9.24 3.40 -1.38
CA SER A 10 -9.96 4.68 -1.35
C SER A 10 -11.02 4.84 -0.25
N PRO A 11 -11.71 3.78 0.22
CA PRO A 11 -12.71 3.93 1.29
C PRO A 11 -12.16 4.44 2.62
N CYS A 12 -10.84 4.29 2.87
CA CYS A 12 -10.18 4.77 4.08
C CYS A 12 -9.18 5.89 3.80
N HIS A 13 -8.73 6.01 2.56
CA HIS A 13 -7.81 7.04 2.15
C HIS A 13 -8.44 7.83 1.02
N THR A 14 -9.23 8.84 1.36
CA THR A 14 -10.00 9.59 0.36
C THR A 14 -9.07 10.39 -0.57
N ARG A 15 -9.40 10.41 -1.87
CA ARG A 15 -8.82 11.35 -2.85
C ARG A 15 -9.31 12.77 -2.52
N THR A 16 -8.69 13.44 -1.57
CA THR A 16 -8.77 14.92 -1.49
C THR A 16 -7.65 15.51 -2.32
N ASP A 17 -7.85 16.68 -2.91
CA ASP A 17 -6.77 17.51 -3.45
C ASP A 17 -6.58 18.72 -2.50
N PRO A 18 -5.41 18.89 -1.86
CA PRO A 18 -4.22 18.02 -1.95
C PRO A 18 -4.46 16.65 -1.32
N ALA A 19 -3.74 15.64 -1.85
CA ALA A 19 -3.74 14.29 -1.30
C ALA A 19 -3.45 14.38 0.21
N PRO A 20 -4.21 13.66 1.07
CA PRO A 20 -3.91 13.69 2.49
C PRO A 20 -2.48 13.20 2.69
N ALA A 21 -1.81 13.66 3.75
CA ALA A 21 -0.42 13.34 4.06
C ALA A 21 -0.10 11.81 4.18
N SER A 22 -1.13 10.96 4.06
CA SER A 22 -1.11 9.50 4.03
C SER A 22 -1.38 8.87 2.64
N GLY A 23 -1.40 9.64 1.56
CA GLY A 23 -0.84 9.22 0.26
C GLY A 23 -1.66 8.30 -0.65
N PHE A 24 -3.00 8.30 -0.63
CA PHE A 24 -3.74 7.37 -1.51
C PHE A 24 -3.99 7.86 -2.95
N ALA A 25 -3.49 9.02 -3.33
CA ALA A 25 -3.20 9.23 -4.75
C ALA A 25 -1.91 8.49 -5.11
N ILE A 26 -1.89 7.15 -5.03
CA ILE A 26 -0.80 6.35 -5.59
C ILE A 26 -1.05 6.29 -7.10
N THR A 27 -0.70 7.37 -7.79
CA THR A 27 -0.40 7.28 -9.22
C THR A 27 0.91 6.54 -9.37
N TYR A 28 1.22 6.13 -10.59
CA TYR A 28 2.49 5.46 -10.84
C TYR A 28 3.66 6.34 -10.40
N GLU A 29 3.61 7.62 -10.76
CA GLU A 29 4.65 8.60 -10.43
C GLU A 29 4.78 8.83 -8.92
N SER A 30 3.68 9.01 -8.19
CA SER A 30 3.73 9.23 -6.75
C SER A 30 4.16 7.99 -5.97
N SER A 31 3.89 6.79 -6.51
CA SER A 31 4.34 5.53 -5.92
C SER A 31 5.88 5.44 -5.85
N GLN A 32 6.59 6.18 -6.71
CA GLN A 32 8.05 6.20 -6.77
C GLN A 32 8.71 7.31 -5.95
N LEU A 33 7.92 8.23 -5.39
CA LEU A 33 8.43 9.23 -4.48
C LEU A 33 8.79 8.59 -3.13
N ALA A 34 9.75 9.20 -2.42
CA ALA A 34 10.10 8.80 -1.07
C ALA A 34 8.86 8.81 -0.15
N SER A 35 8.73 7.77 0.67
CA SER A 35 7.70 7.65 1.69
C SER A 35 8.01 8.58 2.87
N SER A 36 7.01 9.31 3.34
CA SER A 36 7.06 10.09 4.58
C SER A 36 6.57 9.30 5.80
N SER A 37 6.18 8.04 5.62
CA SER A 37 5.67 7.18 6.70
C SER A 37 6.79 6.73 7.62
N THR A 38 6.67 7.00 8.92
CA THR A 38 7.61 6.50 9.94
C THR A 38 7.63 4.98 10.03
N GLN A 39 6.55 4.29 9.62
CA GLN A 39 6.49 2.83 9.55
C GLN A 39 7.37 2.24 8.43
N CYS A 40 7.85 3.10 7.53
CA CYS A 40 8.72 2.75 6.42
C CYS A 40 10.03 3.55 6.47
N ALA A 41 10.36 4.11 7.64
CA ALA A 41 11.64 4.73 7.88
C ALA A 41 12.76 3.70 7.72
N VAL A 42 13.87 4.16 7.17
CA VAL A 42 15.10 3.39 6.96
C VAL A 42 16.18 3.91 7.88
N GLU A 43 17.26 3.14 8.08
CA GLU A 43 18.38 3.59 8.90
C GLU A 43 19.09 4.80 8.27
N ALA A 44 19.80 5.55 9.12
CA ALA A 44 20.55 6.71 8.65
C ALA A 44 21.65 6.27 7.66
N GLY A 45 21.55 6.72 6.42
CA GLY A 45 22.47 6.36 5.33
C GLY A 45 21.86 5.42 4.29
N GLU A 46 20.65 4.91 4.52
CA GLU A 46 19.90 4.15 3.52
C GLU A 46 19.00 5.07 2.67
N LEU A 47 18.72 4.65 1.43
CA LEU A 47 17.74 5.33 0.59
C LEU A 47 16.33 5.13 1.17
N PRO A 48 15.51 6.20 1.27
CA PRO A 48 14.15 6.09 1.77
C PRO A 48 13.33 5.16 0.88
N ARG A 49 12.49 4.33 1.48
CA ARG A 49 11.54 3.50 0.72
C ARG A 49 10.61 4.38 -0.08
N THR A 50 10.28 3.95 -1.29
CA THR A 50 9.23 4.63 -2.06
C THR A 50 7.87 4.44 -1.40
N GLN A 51 6.89 5.27 -1.74
CA GLN A 51 5.51 5.13 -1.25
C GLN A 51 4.89 3.79 -1.67
N GLY A 52 5.22 3.29 -2.86
CA GLY A 52 4.84 1.97 -3.35
C GLY A 52 5.43 0.86 -2.48
N ALA A 53 6.75 0.86 -2.29
CA ALA A 53 7.41 -0.14 -1.44
C ALA A 53 6.84 -0.15 -0.02
N CYS A 54 6.57 1.03 0.54
CA CYS A 54 5.93 1.17 1.84
C CYS A 54 4.50 0.59 1.85
N THR A 55 3.72 0.79 0.80
CA THR A 55 2.37 0.24 0.67
C THR A 55 2.37 -1.29 0.78
N ILE A 56 3.27 -1.96 0.08
CA ILE A 56 3.40 -3.43 0.13
C ILE A 56 3.73 -3.91 1.55
N ILE A 57 4.73 -3.28 2.20
CA ILE A 57 5.09 -3.60 3.59
C ILE A 57 3.87 -3.51 4.51
N ARG A 58 3.06 -2.46 4.35
CA ARG A 58 1.90 -2.24 5.21
C ARG A 58 0.74 -3.19 4.92
N ILE A 59 0.58 -3.69 3.71
CA ILE A 59 -0.43 -4.72 3.38
C ILE A 59 -0.09 -6.03 4.09
N HIS A 60 1.19 -6.40 4.10
CA HIS A 60 1.71 -7.66 4.64
C HIS A 60 2.12 -7.60 6.11
N ASP A 61 1.95 -6.47 6.78
CA ASP A 61 2.36 -6.30 8.18
C ASP A 61 1.54 -7.20 9.11
N LEU A 62 2.19 -7.96 9.98
CA LEU A 62 1.49 -8.86 10.91
C LEU A 62 0.82 -8.11 12.06
N ASP A 63 1.31 -6.91 12.41
CA ASP A 63 0.72 -6.10 13.48
C ASP A 63 -0.50 -5.32 12.96
N SER A 64 -1.68 -5.66 13.49
CA SER A 64 -2.95 -5.00 13.19
C SER A 64 -2.97 -3.48 13.47
N ALA A 65 -2.07 -2.98 14.32
CA ALA A 65 -1.94 -1.55 14.60
C ALA A 65 -1.25 -0.79 13.46
N THR A 66 -0.38 -1.44 12.68
CA THR A 66 0.39 -0.83 11.60
C THR A 66 -0.07 -1.28 10.22
N ARG A 67 -0.59 -2.51 10.10
CA ARG A 67 -1.17 -3.10 8.89
C ARG A 67 -2.26 -2.24 8.26
N MET A 68 -2.35 -2.32 6.94
CA MET A 68 -3.43 -1.78 6.12
C MET A 68 -4.17 -2.89 5.36
N PRO A 69 -5.50 -2.76 5.18
CA PRO A 69 -6.37 -1.76 5.79
C PRO A 69 -6.65 -2.03 7.28
N ARG A 70 -6.52 -1.01 8.13
CA ARG A 70 -6.91 -1.08 9.55
C ARG A 70 -8.40 -1.37 9.67
N THR A 71 -8.77 -2.13 10.71
CA THR A 71 -10.16 -2.42 11.12
C THR A 71 -11.08 -3.06 10.06
N ARG A 72 -10.52 -3.54 8.94
CA ARG A 72 -11.28 -4.26 7.90
C ARG A 72 -11.21 -5.78 8.02
N GLY A 73 -10.42 -6.30 8.96
CA GLY A 73 -10.25 -7.74 9.18
C GLY A 73 -9.41 -8.42 8.11
N CYS A 74 -8.53 -7.66 7.43
CA CYS A 74 -7.53 -8.24 6.53
C CYS A 74 -6.27 -8.59 7.31
N THR A 75 -5.62 -9.67 6.91
CA THR A 75 -4.38 -10.21 7.48
C THR A 75 -3.17 -9.94 6.58
N GLY A 76 -3.41 -9.72 5.28
CA GLY A 76 -2.37 -9.67 4.27
C GLY A 76 -2.14 -11.03 3.62
N ASP A 77 -2.61 -12.13 4.22
CA ASP A 77 -2.58 -13.46 3.63
C ASP A 77 -3.83 -13.69 2.76
N PRO A 78 -3.69 -13.86 1.43
CA PRO A 78 -4.84 -14.11 0.55
C PRO A 78 -5.63 -15.38 0.86
N VAL A 79 -5.02 -16.38 1.51
CA VAL A 79 -5.67 -17.63 1.89
C VAL A 79 -6.59 -17.39 3.08
N GLU A 80 -6.11 -16.66 4.10
CA GLU A 80 -6.91 -16.31 5.27
C GLU A 80 -7.98 -15.25 4.94
N ASP A 81 -7.67 -14.35 4.00
CA ASP A 81 -8.53 -13.23 3.63
C ASP A 81 -9.58 -13.58 2.56
N ALA A 82 -9.63 -14.83 2.07
CA ALA A 82 -10.41 -15.24 0.88
C ALA A 82 -11.92 -14.92 0.96
N ASP A 83 -12.52 -15.03 2.15
CA ASP A 83 -13.95 -14.78 2.37
C ASP A 83 -14.27 -13.29 2.65
N ASN A 84 -13.26 -12.43 2.73
CA ASN A 84 -13.43 -11.01 3.00
C ASN A 84 -13.23 -10.18 1.73
N ALA A 85 -14.33 -9.87 1.04
CA ALA A 85 -14.32 -9.08 -0.20
C ALA A 85 -13.66 -7.68 -0.07
N ARG A 86 -13.39 -7.19 1.15
CA ARG A 86 -12.69 -5.92 1.39
C ARG A 86 -11.18 -6.07 1.33
N CYS A 87 -10.64 -7.28 1.43
CA CYS A 87 -9.22 -7.58 1.37
C CYS A 87 -8.78 -7.81 -0.07
N LEU A 88 -7.49 -7.67 -0.32
CA LEU A 88 -6.91 -7.94 -1.63
C LEU A 88 -6.87 -9.46 -1.85
N THR A 89 -7.27 -9.91 -3.04
CA THR A 89 -7.02 -11.28 -3.47
C THR A 89 -5.54 -11.48 -3.80
N ALA A 90 -5.10 -12.73 -3.95
CA ALA A 90 -3.73 -13.05 -4.37
C ALA A 90 -3.37 -12.39 -5.71
N GLU A 91 -4.32 -12.37 -6.66
CA GLU A 91 -4.13 -11.74 -7.97
C GLU A 91 -4.06 -10.21 -7.86
N GLU A 92 -4.89 -9.60 -7.01
CA GLU A 92 -4.85 -8.15 -6.77
C GLU A 92 -3.54 -7.72 -6.08
N GLN A 93 -3.06 -8.49 -5.10
CA GLN A 93 -1.77 -8.23 -4.45
C GLN A 93 -0.62 -8.37 -5.45
N LYS A 94 -0.59 -9.45 -6.23
CA LYS A 94 0.42 -9.64 -7.27
C LYS A 94 0.42 -8.50 -8.29
N THR A 95 -0.77 -8.10 -8.75
CA THR A 95 -0.90 -6.99 -9.71
C THR A 95 -0.36 -5.68 -9.11
N LEU A 96 -0.57 -5.45 -7.81
CA LEU A 96 -0.07 -4.28 -7.08
C LEU A 96 1.45 -4.31 -6.92
N GLU A 97 2.00 -5.46 -6.56
CA GLU A 97 3.45 -5.68 -6.43
C GLU A 97 4.14 -5.47 -7.78
N ASP A 98 3.66 -6.11 -8.84
CA ASP A 98 4.25 -6.00 -10.19
C ASP A 98 4.23 -4.53 -10.67
N TRP A 99 3.13 -3.81 -10.44
CA TRP A 99 3.01 -2.40 -10.83
C TRP A 99 3.94 -1.47 -10.04
N ILE A 100 4.18 -1.76 -8.76
CA ILE A 100 5.10 -0.99 -7.91
C ILE A 100 6.55 -1.27 -8.33
N LEU A 101 6.88 -2.54 -8.56
CA LEU A 101 8.23 -3.01 -8.91
C LEU A 101 8.68 -2.50 -10.28
N ASP A 102 7.78 -2.46 -11.28
CA ASP A 102 8.08 -1.91 -12.62
C ASP A 102 8.56 -0.45 -12.56
N GLY A 103 8.22 0.29 -11.49
CA GLY A 103 8.62 1.67 -11.32
C GLY A 103 9.63 1.97 -10.23
N GLN A 104 10.05 1.00 -9.41
CA GLN A 104 11.09 1.23 -8.40
C GLN A 104 12.32 1.78 -9.14
N LEU A 105 12.66 3.04 -8.91
CA LEU A 105 13.82 3.67 -9.54
C LEU A 105 15.08 2.87 -9.17
N ASP A 106 15.76 2.32 -10.18
CA ASP A 106 17.13 1.79 -10.07
C ASP A 106 18.14 2.92 -9.72
#